data_AF-A0A0R1KVD9-F1
#
_entry.id   AF-A0A0R1KVD9-F1
#
_cell.length_a   1.000
_cell.length_b   1.000
_cell.length_c   1.000
_cell.angle_alpha   90.00
_cell.angle_beta   90.00
_cell.angle_gamma   90.00
#
_symmetry.space_group_name_H-M   'P 1'
#
loop_
_entity.id
_entity.type
_entity.pdbx_description
1 polymer ?
#
loop_
_entity_poly.entity_id
_entity_poly.type
_entity_poly.pdbx_seq_one_letter_code
_entity_poly.pdbx_strand_id
1 'polypeptide(L)'
;MVAFAKSSSAYAPVTPVIDDQLHILTAQQKQQIMNENEKLAHKPYHQQLWFISTNKTPSDFDPVNSPLDLETLGESKFSLLSLEQATVDFVEDFTKQYTNLNENSQDPGEEQAAWHVADYVTIILVAPHFKYKVMPLISDDAQDHISDVRDYIMTHQLNFKDYSQANVMDTVNFVSSFLNTKATNKKDNGGITEGNLWTIGIGLVILFSIIHYIRHRHDSKGPSHVDPEMDDASARYDNGWLDGVYFGENSGDDSFKN
;
A
#
# COMPACT_ATOMS: atom_id res chain seq x y z
N MET A 1 -13.42 54.11 6.81
CA MET A 1 -12.47 52.98 6.78
C MET A 1 -13.25 51.73 7.11
N VAL A 2 -13.35 50.80 6.17
CA VAL A 2 -14.03 49.52 6.37
C VAL A 2 -13.07 48.64 7.15
N ALA A 3 -13.41 48.33 8.39
CA ALA A 3 -12.70 47.34 9.17
C ALA A 3 -13.10 45.97 8.61
N PHE A 4 -12.20 45.35 7.83
CA PHE A 4 -12.29 43.93 7.53
C PHE A 4 -12.03 43.19 8.84
N ALA A 5 -13.09 42.75 9.50
CA ALA A 5 -12.99 41.72 10.51
C ALA A 5 -12.45 40.49 9.79
N LYS A 6 -11.15 40.23 9.98
CA LYS A 6 -10.55 38.95 9.67
C LYS A 6 -11.26 37.95 10.59
N SER A 7 -12.25 37.24 10.06
CA SER A 7 -12.83 36.10 10.72
C SER A 7 -11.72 35.06 10.84
N SER A 8 -10.98 35.11 11.95
CA SER A 8 -10.29 33.91 12.40
C SER A 8 -11.40 32.95 12.80
N SER A 9 -11.79 32.05 11.90
CA SER A 9 -12.49 30.85 12.31
C SER A 9 -11.51 30.12 13.21
N ALA A 10 -11.66 30.31 14.52
CA ALA A 10 -11.08 29.41 15.48
C ALA A 10 -11.81 28.08 15.25
N TYR A 11 -11.17 27.21 14.47
CA TYR A 11 -11.63 25.85 14.22
C TYR A 11 -12.01 25.21 15.55
N ALA A 12 -13.24 24.72 15.64
CA ALA A 12 -13.58 23.83 16.75
C ALA A 12 -12.71 22.59 16.59
N PRO A 13 -11.83 22.27 17.56
CA PRO A 13 -10.98 21.10 17.44
C PRO A 13 -11.87 19.86 17.39
N VAL A 14 -11.76 19.12 16.29
CA VAL A 14 -12.38 17.81 16.14
C VAL A 14 -11.82 16.90 17.23
N THR A 15 -12.69 16.20 17.96
CA THR A 15 -12.28 15.35 19.08
C THR A 15 -12.16 13.89 18.64
N PRO A 16 -11.21 13.11 19.19
CA PRO A 16 -11.14 11.69 18.93
C PRO A 16 -12.44 10.96 19.26
N VAL A 17 -12.85 10.05 18.37
CA VAL A 17 -14.07 9.24 18.52
C VAL A 17 -13.70 7.81 18.87
N ILE A 18 -14.38 7.24 19.86
CA ILE A 18 -14.39 5.79 20.14
C ILE A 18 -15.86 5.38 20.28
N ASP A 19 -16.46 4.97 19.16
CA ASP A 19 -17.81 4.39 19.13
C ASP A 19 -17.70 2.88 18.95
N ASP A 20 -17.88 2.12 20.02
CA ASP A 20 -17.71 0.67 20.03
C ASP A 20 -19.06 -0.04 20.25
N GLN A 21 -19.93 0.01 19.25
CA GLN A 21 -21.29 -0.54 19.31
C GLN A 21 -21.30 -2.07 19.41
N LEU A 22 -20.25 -2.73 18.90
CA LEU A 22 -20.10 -4.18 18.93
C LEU A 22 -19.44 -4.69 20.22
N HIS A 23 -19.03 -3.78 21.12
CA HIS A 23 -18.34 -4.12 22.37
C HIS A 23 -17.10 -5.01 22.17
N ILE A 24 -16.35 -4.76 21.09
CA ILE A 24 -15.14 -5.54 20.75
C ILE A 24 -13.98 -5.13 21.66
N LEU A 25 -13.94 -3.86 22.09
CA LEU A 25 -12.84 -3.32 22.87
C LEU A 25 -13.14 -3.37 24.37
N THR A 26 -12.15 -3.82 25.12
CA THR A 26 -12.13 -3.66 26.58
C THR A 26 -11.91 -2.20 26.98
N ALA A 27 -12.25 -1.84 28.22
CA ALA A 27 -11.99 -0.50 28.75
C ALA A 27 -10.51 -0.10 28.69
N GLN A 28 -9.60 -1.06 28.94
CA GLN A 28 -8.15 -0.82 28.86
C GLN A 28 -7.70 -0.50 27.43
N GLN A 29 -8.27 -1.17 26.42
CA GLN A 29 -7.97 -0.92 25.01
C GLN A 29 -8.53 0.43 24.53
N LYS A 30 -9.72 0.82 24.99
CA LYS A 30 -10.26 2.16 24.74
C LYS A 30 -9.33 3.24 25.32
N GLN A 31 -8.85 3.04 26.55
CA GLN A 31 -7.88 3.94 27.15
C GLN A 31 -6.55 3.97 26.39
N GLN A 32 -6.09 2.83 25.88
CA GLN A 32 -4.88 2.78 25.04
C GLN A 32 -5.06 3.63 23.78
N ILE A 33 -6.20 3.53 23.08
CA ILE A 33 -6.49 4.36 21.90
C ILE A 33 -6.52 5.85 22.26
N MET A 34 -7.11 6.20 23.41
CA MET A 34 -7.09 7.60 23.89
C MET A 34 -5.67 8.10 24.14
N ASN A 35 -4.81 7.29 24.77
CA ASN A 35 -3.42 7.64 25.00
C ASN A 35 -2.62 7.79 23.69
N GLU A 36 -2.90 6.97 22.67
CA GLU A 36 -2.31 7.13 21.34
C GLU A 36 -2.75 8.43 20.67
N ASN A 37 -4.05 8.77 20.75
CA ASN A 37 -4.57 10.05 20.29
C ASN A 37 -3.92 11.25 20.99
N GLU A 38 -3.70 11.17 22.30
CA GLU A 38 -2.96 12.21 23.03
C GLU A 38 -1.55 12.39 22.46
N LYS A 39 -0.83 11.31 22.14
CA LYS A 39 0.50 11.42 21.51
C LYS A 39 0.43 12.08 20.13
N LEU A 40 -0.53 11.69 19.30
CA LEU A 40 -0.71 12.24 17.96
C LEU A 40 -1.09 13.74 18.01
N ALA A 41 -1.89 14.15 19.01
CA ALA A 41 -2.25 15.54 19.23
C ALA A 41 -1.06 16.47 19.55
N HIS A 42 0.08 15.93 19.99
CA HIS A 42 1.30 16.71 20.23
C HIS A 42 2.20 16.83 18.98
N LYS A 43 1.81 16.25 17.84
CA LYS A 43 2.53 16.37 16.57
C LYS A 43 2.13 17.62 15.78
N PRO A 44 2.99 18.12 14.87
CA PRO A 44 2.73 19.34 14.09
C PRO A 44 1.45 19.32 13.24
N TYR A 45 1.02 18.14 12.81
CA TYR A 45 -0.17 17.93 11.97
C TYR A 45 -1.40 17.48 12.76
N HIS A 46 -1.27 17.31 14.08
CA HIS A 46 -2.37 16.95 14.98
C HIS A 46 -3.26 15.80 14.48
N GLN A 47 -2.65 14.81 13.83
CA GLN A 47 -3.32 13.59 13.36
C GLN A 47 -4.16 12.95 14.48
N GLN A 48 -5.25 12.29 14.12
CA GLN A 48 -6.15 11.64 15.06
C GLN A 48 -6.56 10.25 14.56
N LEU A 49 -6.87 9.37 15.50
CA LEU A 49 -7.42 8.05 15.26
C LEU A 49 -8.85 8.00 15.82
N TRP A 50 -9.80 7.70 14.94
CA TRP A 50 -11.16 7.36 15.32
C TRP A 50 -11.31 5.85 15.31
N PHE A 51 -11.98 5.31 16.32
CA PHE A 51 -12.35 3.91 16.37
C PHE A 51 -13.87 3.79 16.27
N ILE A 52 -14.35 3.05 15.28
CA ILE A 52 -15.78 2.85 15.04
C ILE A 52 -16.03 1.36 14.83
N SER A 53 -16.81 0.74 15.71
CA SER A 53 -17.35 -0.61 15.51
C SER A 53 -18.86 -0.52 15.34
N THR A 54 -19.39 -1.13 14.28
CA THR A 54 -20.80 -1.00 13.92
C THR A 54 -21.38 -2.28 13.33
N ASN A 55 -22.67 -2.49 13.55
CA ASN A 55 -23.44 -3.58 12.93
C ASN A 55 -24.15 -3.14 11.64
N LYS A 56 -23.79 -1.98 11.08
CA LYS A 56 -24.27 -1.56 9.76
C LYS A 56 -23.79 -2.55 8.68
N THR A 57 -24.54 -2.57 7.59
CA THR A 57 -24.29 -3.32 6.38
C THR A 57 -23.88 -2.35 5.26
N PRO A 58 -23.27 -2.85 4.18
CA PRO A 58 -22.89 -1.98 3.06
C PRO A 58 -24.08 -1.14 2.53
N SER A 59 -25.29 -1.70 2.47
CA SER A 59 -26.50 -0.98 2.02
C SER A 59 -26.98 0.16 2.93
N ASP A 60 -26.46 0.25 4.15
CA ASP A 60 -26.77 1.35 5.07
C ASP A 60 -25.96 2.62 4.76
N PHE A 61 -24.94 2.52 3.91
CA PHE A 61 -24.11 3.60 3.39
C PHE A 61 -24.40 3.74 1.89
N ASP A 62 -24.61 4.97 1.41
CA ASP A 62 -25.15 5.34 0.09
C ASP A 62 -25.74 4.17 -0.76
N PRO A 63 -27.08 4.01 -0.81
CA PRO A 63 -27.72 2.86 -1.45
C PRO A 63 -27.53 2.76 -2.97
N VAL A 64 -26.89 3.75 -3.61
CA VAL A 64 -26.76 3.81 -5.07
C VAL A 64 -25.39 3.30 -5.57
N ASN A 65 -24.26 3.68 -4.95
CA ASN A 65 -22.95 3.39 -5.54
C ASN A 65 -21.91 2.79 -4.57
N SER A 66 -21.88 3.22 -3.30
CA SER A 66 -20.76 2.91 -2.39
C SER A 66 -20.51 1.42 -2.05
N PRO A 67 -21.54 0.60 -1.73
CA PRO A 67 -21.28 -0.77 -1.29
C PRO A 67 -20.88 -1.73 -2.42
N LEU A 68 -21.12 -1.36 -3.68
CA LEU A 68 -20.79 -2.19 -4.83
C LEU A 68 -19.29 -2.28 -5.04
N ASP A 69 -18.54 -1.19 -4.87
CA ASP A 69 -17.11 -1.15 -5.19
C ASP A 69 -16.29 -1.95 -4.19
N LEU A 70 -16.60 -1.87 -2.90
CA LEU A 70 -15.93 -2.68 -1.88
C LEU A 70 -16.20 -4.19 -2.05
N GLU A 71 -17.45 -4.56 -2.32
CA GLU A 71 -17.83 -5.97 -2.49
C GLU A 71 -17.27 -6.55 -3.80
N THR A 72 -17.16 -5.73 -4.85
CA THR A 72 -16.60 -6.12 -6.16
C THR A 72 -15.06 -6.09 -6.20
N LEU A 73 -14.39 -5.44 -5.25
CA LEU A 73 -12.93 -5.40 -5.15
C LEU A 73 -12.35 -6.82 -5.01
N GLY A 74 -11.83 -7.38 -6.09
CA GLY A 74 -11.29 -8.74 -6.12
C GLY A 74 -9.99 -8.87 -5.33
N GLU A 75 -9.71 -10.05 -4.78
CA GLU A 75 -8.51 -10.30 -3.95
C GLU A 75 -7.19 -9.98 -4.69
N SER A 76 -7.15 -10.15 -6.01
CA SER A 76 -5.97 -9.86 -6.83
C SER A 76 -5.71 -8.36 -7.05
N LYS A 77 -6.67 -7.50 -6.74
CA LYS A 77 -6.58 -6.04 -6.88
C LYS A 77 -6.66 -5.33 -5.53
N PHE A 78 -6.73 -6.10 -4.45
CA PHE A 78 -6.87 -5.56 -3.10
C PHE A 78 -5.54 -5.02 -2.60
N SER A 79 -5.57 -3.76 -2.20
CA SER A 79 -4.55 -3.07 -1.42
C SER A 79 -5.20 -2.07 -0.46
N LEU A 80 -4.44 -1.57 0.52
CA LEU A 80 -4.91 -0.56 1.46
C LEU A 80 -5.36 0.70 0.72
N LEU A 81 -4.60 1.17 -0.28
CA LEU A 81 -5.01 2.33 -1.09
C LEU A 81 -6.27 2.07 -1.94
N SER A 82 -6.45 0.85 -2.47
CA SER A 82 -7.69 0.51 -3.20
C SER A 82 -8.92 0.40 -2.27
N LEU A 83 -8.68 0.04 -1.00
CA LEU A 83 -9.72 0.01 0.02
C LEU A 83 -10.19 1.43 0.31
N GLU A 84 -9.27 2.39 0.53
CA GLU A 84 -9.62 3.80 0.75
C GLU A 84 -10.55 4.33 -0.35
N GLN A 85 -10.17 4.13 -1.61
CA GLN A 85 -10.95 4.58 -2.78
C GLN A 85 -12.36 3.99 -2.80
N ALA A 86 -12.52 2.75 -2.36
CA ALA A 86 -13.82 2.08 -2.30
C ALA A 86 -14.64 2.46 -1.05
N THR A 87 -14.08 3.25 -0.13
CA THR A 87 -14.69 3.59 1.17
C THR A 87 -14.77 5.09 1.45
N VAL A 88 -14.53 5.94 0.46
CA VAL A 88 -14.58 7.41 0.59
C VAL A 88 -15.90 7.87 1.21
N ASP A 89 -17.03 7.33 0.72
CA ASP A 89 -18.35 7.73 1.25
C ASP A 89 -18.53 7.35 2.73
N PHE A 90 -17.82 6.35 3.24
CA PHE A 90 -17.87 6.02 4.67
C PHE A 90 -17.20 7.11 5.50
N VAL A 91 -16.07 7.64 5.04
CA VAL A 91 -15.37 8.74 5.70
C VAL A 91 -16.27 9.97 5.75
N GLU A 92 -16.95 10.30 4.65
CA GLU A 92 -17.93 11.40 4.59
C GLU A 92 -19.11 11.18 5.55
N ASP A 93 -19.74 10.01 5.53
CA ASP A 93 -20.88 9.67 6.38
C ASP A 93 -20.52 9.72 7.87
N PHE A 94 -19.37 9.17 8.26
CA PHE A 94 -18.92 9.23 9.64
C PHE A 94 -18.51 10.64 10.06
N THR A 95 -17.85 11.40 9.18
CA THR A 95 -17.55 12.81 9.42
C THR A 95 -18.83 13.57 9.73
N LYS A 96 -19.84 13.45 8.87
CA LYS A 96 -21.15 14.08 9.07
C LYS A 96 -21.83 13.59 10.35
N GLN A 97 -21.78 12.29 10.65
CA GLN A 97 -22.42 11.71 11.83
C GLN A 97 -21.82 12.24 13.14
N TYR A 98 -20.49 12.33 13.26
CA TYR A 98 -19.84 12.69 14.53
C TYR A 98 -19.52 14.19 14.66
N THR A 99 -19.49 14.94 13.56
CA THR A 99 -19.14 16.37 13.58
C THR A 99 -20.24 17.29 13.07
N ASN A 100 -21.26 16.74 12.39
CA ASN A 100 -22.26 17.49 11.62
C ASN A 100 -21.67 18.35 10.49
N LEU A 101 -20.40 18.15 10.13
CA LEU A 101 -19.76 18.83 9.02
C LEU A 101 -20.17 18.16 7.70
N ASN A 102 -20.37 18.98 6.67
CA ASN A 102 -20.64 18.52 5.32
C ASN A 102 -19.64 19.17 4.35
N GLU A 103 -18.88 18.35 3.64
CA GLU A 103 -17.96 18.82 2.59
C GLU A 103 -18.67 19.53 1.43
N ASN A 104 -19.95 19.20 1.19
CA ASN A 104 -20.79 19.85 0.18
C ASN A 104 -21.55 21.07 0.74
N SER A 105 -21.12 21.61 1.89
CA SER A 105 -21.72 22.82 2.46
C SER A 105 -21.42 24.06 1.62
N GLN A 106 -22.35 25.02 1.62
CA GLN A 106 -22.13 26.34 1.02
C GLN A 106 -21.39 27.30 1.97
N ASP A 107 -21.19 26.91 3.23
CA ASP A 107 -20.36 27.65 4.18
C ASP A 107 -18.90 27.23 4.01
N PRO A 108 -18.00 28.12 3.55
CA PRO A 108 -16.59 27.80 3.36
C PRO A 108 -15.89 27.38 4.65
N GLY A 109 -16.38 27.84 5.82
CA GLY A 109 -15.82 27.44 7.11
C GLY A 109 -16.19 26.00 7.49
N GLU A 110 -17.36 25.53 7.08
CA GLU A 110 -17.82 24.16 7.29
C GLU A 110 -17.15 23.20 6.30
N GLU A 111 -17.10 23.58 5.02
CA GLU A 111 -16.39 22.83 3.97
C GLU A 111 -14.92 22.62 4.37
N GLN A 112 -14.21 23.69 4.73
CA GLN A 112 -12.81 23.59 5.12
C GLN A 112 -12.62 22.78 6.43
N ALA A 113 -13.60 22.76 7.33
CA ALA A 113 -13.56 21.88 8.50
C ALA A 113 -13.82 20.41 8.17
N ALA A 114 -14.71 20.12 7.22
CA ALA A 114 -14.90 18.76 6.72
C ALA A 114 -13.61 18.24 6.06
N TRP A 115 -12.95 19.06 5.24
CA TRP A 115 -11.66 18.72 4.63
C TRP A 115 -10.57 18.47 5.67
N HIS A 116 -10.56 19.26 6.75
CA HIS A 116 -9.64 19.03 7.85
C HIS A 116 -9.84 17.65 8.53
N VAL A 117 -11.06 17.13 8.56
CA VAL A 117 -11.31 15.76 9.04
C VAL A 117 -10.68 14.75 8.09
N ALA A 118 -10.94 14.85 6.78
CA ALA A 118 -10.34 13.97 5.78
C ALA A 118 -8.80 14.00 5.80
N ASP A 119 -8.21 15.19 5.93
CA ASP A 119 -6.76 15.38 5.93
C ASP A 119 -6.06 14.75 7.15
N TYR A 120 -6.69 14.75 8.34
CA TYR A 120 -5.99 14.46 9.60
C TYR A 120 -6.64 13.40 10.48
N VAL A 121 -7.78 12.83 10.09
CA VAL A 121 -8.46 11.79 10.86
C VAL A 121 -8.39 10.46 10.13
N THR A 122 -7.70 9.50 10.74
CA THR A 122 -7.72 8.10 10.31
C THR A 122 -8.80 7.34 11.06
N ILE A 123 -9.68 6.63 10.35
CA ILE A 123 -10.79 5.86 10.94
C ILE A 123 -10.45 4.37 10.93
N ILE A 124 -10.44 3.72 12.09
CA ILE A 124 -10.44 2.26 12.18
C ILE A 124 -11.88 1.78 12.26
N LEU A 125 -12.41 1.32 11.12
CA LEU A 125 -13.76 0.81 10.98
C LEU A 125 -13.80 -0.70 11.18
N VAL A 126 -14.67 -1.17 12.08
CA VAL A 126 -14.95 -2.59 12.30
C VAL A 126 -16.41 -2.89 11.99
N ALA A 127 -16.66 -3.58 10.88
CA ALA A 127 -18.00 -3.86 10.36
C ALA A 127 -18.13 -5.32 9.88
N PRO A 128 -18.66 -6.25 10.70
CA PRO A 128 -18.65 -7.69 10.43
C PRO A 128 -19.43 -8.14 9.18
N HIS A 129 -20.36 -7.31 8.71
CA HIS A 129 -21.22 -7.59 7.55
C HIS A 129 -20.58 -7.25 6.20
N PHE A 130 -19.37 -6.69 6.21
CA PHE A 130 -18.62 -6.30 5.03
C PHE A 130 -17.67 -7.44 4.64
N LYS A 131 -17.32 -7.52 3.35
CA LYS A 131 -16.26 -8.43 2.86
C LYS A 131 -14.94 -8.27 3.61
N TYR A 132 -14.55 -7.01 3.83
CA TYR A 132 -13.44 -6.60 4.68
C TYR A 132 -14.02 -6.03 5.97
N LYS A 133 -13.81 -6.73 7.08
CA LYS A 133 -14.47 -6.47 8.36
C LYS A 133 -13.70 -5.51 9.26
N VAL A 134 -12.39 -5.39 9.05
CA VAL A 134 -11.54 -4.43 9.75
C VAL A 134 -10.85 -3.59 8.69
N MET A 135 -11.20 -2.31 8.62
CA MET A 135 -10.79 -1.39 7.56
C MET A 135 -10.16 -0.16 8.22
N PRO A 136 -8.83 -0.04 8.21
CA PRO A 136 -8.19 1.23 8.51
C PRO A 136 -8.36 2.15 7.29
N LEU A 137 -9.09 3.24 7.48
CA LEU A 137 -9.34 4.31 6.52
C LEU A 137 -8.37 5.46 6.84
N ILE A 138 -7.24 5.49 6.16
CA ILE A 138 -6.10 6.37 6.40
C ILE A 138 -6.43 7.80 5.92
N SER A 139 -6.10 8.80 6.74
CA SER A 139 -6.27 10.21 6.37
C SER A 139 -5.43 10.61 5.15
N ASP A 140 -5.87 11.63 4.41
CA ASP A 140 -5.22 12.02 3.14
C ASP A 140 -3.75 12.42 3.32
N ASP A 141 -3.41 13.19 4.38
CA ASP A 141 -2.01 13.54 4.71
C ASP A 141 -1.17 12.30 5.03
N ALA A 142 -1.78 11.26 5.61
CA ALA A 142 -1.07 10.02 5.90
C ALA A 142 -0.93 9.13 4.66
N GLN A 143 -1.89 9.16 3.74
CA GLN A 143 -1.83 8.45 2.45
C GLN A 143 -0.70 8.96 1.54
N ASP A 144 -0.40 10.27 1.56
CA ASP A 144 0.74 10.87 0.84
C ASP A 144 2.10 10.21 1.20
N HIS A 145 2.15 9.54 2.35
CA HIS A 145 3.30 8.83 2.85
C HIS A 145 3.23 7.31 2.62
N ILE A 146 2.30 6.81 1.81
CA ILE A 146 2.19 5.40 1.46
C ILE A 146 2.53 5.24 -0.04
N SER A 147 3.79 4.89 -0.36
CA SER A 147 4.14 4.48 -1.73
C SER A 147 3.68 3.04 -2.01
N ASP A 148 3.69 2.62 -3.27
CA ASP A 148 3.28 1.26 -3.69
C ASP A 148 3.94 0.14 -2.87
N VAL A 149 5.24 0.27 -2.55
CA VAL A 149 5.95 -0.73 -1.73
C VAL A 149 5.42 -0.73 -0.30
N ARG A 150 5.14 0.45 0.26
CA ARG A 150 4.60 0.58 1.61
C ARG A 150 3.16 0.07 1.65
N ASP A 151 2.34 0.41 0.65
CA ASP A 151 0.98 -0.12 0.45
C ASP A 151 1.00 -1.64 0.41
N TYR A 152 1.87 -2.25 -0.41
CA TYR A 152 2.02 -3.69 -0.49
C TYR A 152 2.37 -4.30 0.88
N ILE A 153 3.35 -3.73 1.60
CA ILE A 153 3.75 -4.24 2.92
C ILE A 153 2.61 -4.10 3.93
N MET A 154 1.98 -2.93 4.01
CA MET A 154 0.88 -2.66 4.95
C MET A 154 -0.30 -3.59 4.69
N THR A 155 -0.68 -3.76 3.42
CA THR A 155 -1.74 -4.68 2.98
C THR A 155 -1.48 -6.12 3.43
N HIS A 156 -0.24 -6.59 3.39
CA HIS A 156 0.08 -7.98 3.78
C HIS A 156 0.28 -8.16 5.29
N GLN A 157 0.50 -7.08 6.05
CA GLN A 157 0.66 -7.14 7.51
C GLN A 157 -0.67 -7.04 8.26
N LEU A 158 -1.69 -6.45 7.63
CA LEU A 158 -3.03 -6.31 8.21
C LEU A 158 -3.92 -7.50 7.83
N ASN A 159 -4.76 -7.94 8.77
CA ASN A 159 -5.80 -8.92 8.48
C ASN A 159 -7.17 -8.23 8.46
N PHE A 160 -7.66 -7.98 7.25
CA PHE A 160 -8.92 -7.26 7.04
C PHE A 160 -10.17 -8.12 7.26
N LYS A 161 -10.04 -9.45 7.38
CA LYS A 161 -11.20 -10.38 7.41
C LYS A 161 -11.56 -10.87 8.81
N ASP A 162 -10.64 -10.76 9.76
CA ASP A 162 -10.85 -11.16 11.16
C ASP A 162 -11.18 -9.93 12.01
N TYR A 163 -12.35 -9.91 12.65
CA TYR A 163 -12.75 -8.81 13.55
C TYR A 163 -12.53 -9.16 15.03
N SER A 164 -11.72 -10.19 15.30
CA SER A 164 -11.33 -10.53 16.67
C SER A 164 -10.69 -9.34 17.38
N GLN A 165 -10.92 -9.25 18.70
CA GLN A 165 -10.37 -8.18 19.53
C GLN A 165 -8.84 -8.05 19.41
N ALA A 166 -8.13 -9.17 19.22
CA ALA A 166 -6.68 -9.18 19.03
C ALA A 166 -6.31 -8.48 17.71
N ASN A 167 -6.91 -8.91 16.59
CA ASN A 167 -6.63 -8.32 15.29
C ASN A 167 -7.00 -6.84 15.21
N VAL A 168 -8.11 -6.44 15.83
CA VAL A 168 -8.53 -5.04 15.89
C VAL A 168 -7.47 -4.19 16.60
N MET A 169 -6.92 -4.66 17.73
CA MET A 169 -5.86 -3.93 18.41
C MET A 169 -4.53 -3.97 17.67
N ASP A 170 -4.21 -5.07 16.98
CA ASP A 170 -3.02 -5.13 16.13
C ASP A 170 -3.11 -4.08 15.01
N THR A 171 -4.30 -3.92 14.40
CA THR A 171 -4.57 -2.88 13.40
C THR A 171 -4.43 -1.48 13.98
N VAL A 172 -5.04 -1.20 15.14
CA VAL A 172 -4.91 0.08 15.85
C VAL A 172 -3.44 0.40 16.15
N ASN A 173 -2.68 -0.57 16.67
CA ASN A 173 -1.28 -0.37 17.03
C ASN A 173 -0.41 -0.14 15.80
N PHE A 174 -0.69 -0.89 14.72
CA PHE A 174 0.00 -0.76 13.45
C PHE A 174 -0.19 0.64 12.87
N VAL A 175 -1.44 1.09 12.75
CA VAL A 175 -1.80 2.40 12.22
C VAL A 175 -1.28 3.52 13.13
N SER A 176 -1.47 3.42 14.45
CA SER A 176 -0.91 4.41 15.38
C SER A 176 0.61 4.51 15.25
N SER A 177 1.31 3.39 15.11
CA SER A 177 2.76 3.37 14.91
C SER A 177 3.14 4.06 13.59
N PHE A 178 2.42 3.79 12.51
CA PHE A 178 2.60 4.45 11.21
C PHE A 178 2.42 5.97 11.33
N LEU A 179 1.29 6.43 11.88
CA LEU A 179 1.01 7.85 12.13
C LEU A 179 2.03 8.48 13.11
N ASN A 180 2.57 7.70 14.04
CA ASN A 180 3.61 8.12 14.97
C ASN A 180 5.02 8.13 14.36
N THR A 181 5.24 7.53 13.20
CA THR A 181 6.54 7.51 12.54
C THR A 181 6.90 8.92 12.04
N LYS A 182 8.20 9.21 11.87
CA LYS A 182 8.68 10.46 11.23
C LYS A 182 8.30 10.59 9.75
N ALA A 183 7.63 9.58 9.21
CA ALA A 183 7.11 9.52 7.85
C ALA A 183 6.05 10.58 7.57
N THR A 184 5.25 10.99 8.56
CA THR A 184 4.26 12.08 8.40
C THR A 184 4.89 13.46 8.59
N ASN A 185 6.01 13.70 7.91
CA ASN A 185 6.76 14.94 7.96
C ASN A 185 7.12 15.24 6.50
N LYS A 186 6.95 16.49 6.06
CA LYS A 186 7.06 17.02 4.67
C LYS A 186 8.26 16.56 3.80
N LYS A 187 9.18 15.76 4.33
CA LYS A 187 10.39 15.23 3.70
C LYS A 187 10.37 13.72 3.41
N ASP A 188 9.37 12.95 3.86
CA ASP A 188 9.24 11.55 3.47
C ASP A 188 8.26 11.42 2.30
N ASN A 189 8.77 11.12 1.10
CA ASN A 189 7.94 11.03 -0.11
C ASN A 189 7.32 9.63 -0.26
N GLY A 190 6.92 8.99 0.85
CA GLY A 190 6.33 7.65 0.89
C GLY A 190 7.29 6.49 0.60
N GLY A 191 8.44 6.75 -0.05
CA GLY A 191 9.49 5.77 -0.33
C GLY A 191 9.66 5.47 -1.82
N ILE A 192 9.97 4.22 -2.15
CA ILE A 192 10.18 3.76 -3.53
C ILE A 192 8.81 3.34 -4.11
N THR A 193 8.48 3.82 -5.31
CA THR A 193 7.31 3.39 -6.09
C THR A 193 7.67 2.23 -7.02
N GLU A 194 6.69 1.50 -7.55
CA GLU A 194 6.94 0.43 -8.53
C GLU A 194 7.70 0.94 -9.77
N GLY A 195 7.39 2.15 -10.24
CA GLY A 195 8.12 2.79 -11.33
C GLY A 195 9.62 2.98 -11.01
N ASN A 196 9.95 3.30 -9.75
CA ASN A 196 11.34 3.40 -9.31
C ASN A 196 12.01 2.03 -9.25
N LEU A 197 11.30 0.96 -8.84
CA LEU A 197 11.81 -0.40 -8.85
C LEU A 197 12.11 -0.90 -10.27
N TRP A 198 11.22 -0.66 -11.23
CA TRP A 198 11.47 -0.97 -12.64
C TRP A 198 12.69 -0.24 -13.17
N THR A 199 12.84 1.04 -12.82
CA THR A 199 13.99 1.86 -13.22
C THR A 199 15.30 1.32 -12.63
N ILE A 200 15.30 0.92 -11.36
CA ILE A 200 16.45 0.27 -10.71
C ILE A 200 16.75 -1.07 -11.38
N GLY A 201 15.72 -1.89 -11.65
CA GLY A 201 15.87 -3.18 -12.32
C GLY A 201 16.49 -3.05 -13.71
N ILE A 202 15.99 -2.12 -14.52
CA ILE A 202 16.57 -1.79 -15.84
C ILE A 202 18.02 -1.30 -15.66
N GLY A 203 18.28 -0.44 -14.68
CA GLY A 203 19.63 0.04 -14.37
C GLY A 203 20.59 -1.11 -14.04
N LEU A 204 20.16 -2.08 -13.24
CA LEU A 204 20.95 -3.27 -12.91
C LEU A 204 21.18 -4.18 -14.12
N VAL A 205 20.18 -4.35 -14.99
CA VAL A 205 20.33 -5.13 -16.24
C VAL A 205 21.33 -4.45 -17.18
N ILE A 206 21.27 -3.12 -17.32
CA ILE A 206 22.24 -2.35 -18.11
C ILE A 206 23.63 -2.48 -17.49
N LEU A 207 23.76 -2.33 -16.17
CA LEU A 207 25.03 -2.46 -15.48
C LEU A 207 25.63 -3.86 -15.65
N PHE A 208 24.80 -4.90 -15.51
CA PHE A 208 25.17 -6.29 -15.76
C PHE A 208 25.59 -6.50 -17.21
N SER A 209 24.85 -5.93 -18.16
CA SER A 209 25.17 -6.01 -19.60
C SER A 209 26.52 -5.34 -19.90
N ILE A 210 26.81 -4.20 -19.27
CA ILE A 210 28.10 -3.50 -19.39
C ILE A 210 29.22 -4.34 -18.75
N ILE A 211 29.03 -4.85 -17.54
CA ILE A 211 30.02 -5.71 -16.86
C ILE A 211 30.28 -6.97 -17.67
N HIS A 212 29.24 -7.61 -18.19
CA HIS A 212 29.32 -8.80 -19.02
C HIS A 212 30.05 -8.50 -20.34
N TYR A 213 29.73 -7.38 -20.99
CA TYR A 213 30.41 -6.93 -22.21
C TYR A 213 31.90 -6.63 -21.98
N ILE A 214 32.23 -5.93 -20.88
CA ILE A 214 33.62 -5.66 -20.49
C ILE A 214 34.35 -6.96 -20.16
N ARG A 215 33.72 -7.87 -19.40
CA ARG A 215 34.30 -9.18 -19.06
C ARG A 215 34.56 -10.03 -20.30
N HIS A 216 33.65 -10.05 -21.28
CA HIS A 216 33.86 -10.74 -22.55
C HIS A 216 34.94 -10.09 -23.44
N ARG A 217 35.16 -8.77 -23.35
CA ARG A 217 36.28 -8.11 -24.05
C ARG A 217 37.63 -8.24 -23.34
N HIS A 218 37.63 -8.38 -22.02
CA HIS A 218 38.84 -8.55 -21.21
C HIS A 218 39.21 -10.00 -20.96
N ASP A 219 38.41 -10.96 -21.43
CA ASP A 219 38.86 -12.33 -21.66
C ASP A 219 39.86 -12.30 -22.84
N SER A 220 41.11 -11.99 -22.53
CA SER A 220 42.24 -11.96 -23.46
C SER A 220 42.64 -13.34 -23.99
N LYS A 221 41.80 -14.36 -23.78
CA LYS A 221 41.87 -15.65 -24.46
C LYS A 221 40.92 -15.64 -25.65
N GLY A 222 41.27 -14.82 -26.65
CA GLY A 222 40.90 -15.12 -28.03
C GLY A 222 41.38 -16.53 -28.40
N PRO A 223 40.80 -17.15 -29.46
CA PRO A 223 40.99 -18.56 -29.76
C PRO A 223 42.49 -18.87 -29.80
N SER A 224 42.94 -19.69 -28.85
CA SER A 224 44.29 -20.23 -28.85
C SER A 224 44.50 -20.91 -30.20
N HIS A 225 45.61 -20.58 -30.86
CA HIS A 225 46.05 -21.17 -32.11
C HIS A 225 45.78 -22.68 -32.10
N VAL A 226 44.92 -23.13 -33.00
CA VAL A 226 44.88 -24.53 -33.40
C VAL A 226 45.92 -24.65 -34.50
N ASP A 227 47.13 -25.05 -34.13
CA ASP A 227 48.06 -25.59 -35.13
C ASP A 227 47.49 -26.94 -35.63
N PRO A 228 47.46 -27.17 -36.94
CA PRO A 228 46.86 -28.34 -37.53
C PRO A 228 47.87 -29.48 -37.52
N GLU A 229 47.76 -30.36 -36.53
CA GLU A 229 48.22 -31.77 -36.56
C GLU A 229 48.44 -32.21 -35.12
N MET A 230 47.43 -32.83 -34.52
CA MET A 230 47.62 -34.10 -33.82
C MET A 230 46.25 -34.72 -33.57
N ASP A 231 45.98 -35.73 -34.40
CA ASP A 231 45.13 -36.87 -34.11
C ASP A 231 45.45 -37.38 -32.69
N ASP A 232 44.59 -37.13 -31.72
CA ASP A 232 44.32 -38.14 -30.70
C ASP A 232 43.02 -37.85 -29.95
N ALA A 233 42.22 -38.89 -29.87
CA ALA A 233 40.93 -38.93 -29.23
C ALA A 233 41.04 -38.58 -27.73
N SER A 234 40.32 -37.55 -27.26
CA SER A 234 39.72 -37.45 -25.89
C SER A 234 39.42 -36.03 -25.36
N ALA A 235 39.59 -34.95 -26.12
CA ALA A 235 39.28 -33.60 -25.60
C ALA A 235 37.79 -33.25 -25.73
N ARG A 236 37.02 -33.65 -24.71
CA ARG A 236 35.62 -33.28 -24.48
C ARG A 236 35.43 -31.76 -24.49
N TYR A 237 34.67 -31.26 -25.47
CA TYR A 237 33.99 -29.97 -25.40
C TYR A 237 32.80 -30.13 -24.44
N ASP A 238 32.88 -29.49 -23.26
CA ASP A 238 31.76 -29.37 -22.32
C ASP A 238 31.31 -27.89 -22.30
N ASN A 239 30.21 -27.64 -23.01
CA ASN A 239 29.60 -26.34 -23.19
C ASN A 239 28.40 -26.34 -22.24
N GLY A 240 28.62 -26.03 -20.96
CA GLY A 240 27.63 -26.19 -19.89
C GLY A 240 26.47 -25.18 -19.91
N TRP A 241 25.90 -24.84 -21.07
CA TRP A 241 24.83 -23.85 -21.14
C TRP A 241 23.86 -24.03 -22.31
N LEU A 242 23.50 -25.26 -22.70
CA LEU A 242 22.16 -25.61 -23.21
C LEU A 242 22.13 -27.07 -23.66
N ASP A 243 21.26 -27.83 -22.99
CA ASP A 243 20.92 -29.22 -23.27
C ASP A 243 20.21 -29.34 -24.63
N GLY A 244 20.91 -29.92 -25.61
CA GLY A 244 20.35 -30.33 -26.89
C GLY A 244 19.99 -31.80 -26.83
N VAL A 245 18.74 -32.07 -26.47
CA VAL A 245 18.05 -33.37 -26.47
C VAL A 245 18.62 -34.35 -27.51
N TYR A 246 19.31 -35.37 -27.00
CA TYR A 246 19.68 -36.56 -27.77
C TYR A 246 18.42 -37.37 -28.09
N PHE A 247 17.91 -37.26 -29.32
CA PHE A 247 17.10 -38.32 -29.92
C PHE A 247 18.03 -39.17 -30.79
N GLY A 248 18.21 -40.41 -30.35
CA GLY A 248 19.05 -41.41 -31.02
C GLY A 248 18.57 -41.78 -32.42
N GLU A 249 19.54 -42.24 -33.20
CA GLU A 249 19.47 -43.36 -34.15
C GLU A 249 18.10 -43.65 -34.77
N ASN A 250 17.93 -43.42 -36.07
CA ASN A 250 17.89 -44.51 -37.07
C ASN A 250 17.69 -43.98 -38.51
N SER A 251 18.10 -44.82 -39.47
CA SER A 251 17.86 -44.80 -40.92
C SER A 251 18.47 -43.61 -41.68
N GLY A 252 19.41 -43.81 -42.61
CA GLY A 252 19.52 -44.88 -43.58
C GLY A 252 19.52 -44.21 -44.96
N ASP A 253 20.53 -44.49 -45.77
CA ASP A 253 20.67 -44.19 -47.20
C ASP A 253 20.20 -42.82 -47.72
N ASP A 254 21.15 -42.04 -48.24
CA ASP A 254 21.00 -41.46 -49.58
C ASP A 254 22.34 -40.86 -50.03
N SER A 255 23.23 -41.74 -50.49
CA SER A 255 24.38 -41.34 -51.29
C SER A 255 23.96 -41.23 -52.75
N PHE A 256 23.54 -40.02 -53.15
CA PHE A 256 23.60 -39.63 -54.56
C PHE A 256 25.01 -39.14 -54.89
N LYS A 257 25.74 -39.85 -55.76
CA LYS A 257 26.39 -39.27 -56.95
C LYS A 257 27.11 -40.32 -57.82
N ASN A 258 26.98 -40.08 -59.12
CA ASN A 258 27.63 -40.72 -60.27
C ASN A 258 29.15 -40.84 -60.15
#